data_AF-A0AA40CQN1-F1
#
_entry.id   AF-A0AA40CQN1-F1
#
_cell.length_a   1.000
_cell.length_b   1.000
_cell.length_c   1.000
_cell.angle_alpha   90.00
_cell.angle_beta   90.00
_cell.angle_gamma   90.00
#
_symmetry.space_group_name_H-M   'P 1'
#
loop_
_entity.id
_entity.type
_entity.pdbx_description
1 polymer ?
#
loop_
_entity_poly.entity_id
_entity_poly.type
_entity_poly.pdbx_seq_one_letter_code
_entity_poly.pdbx_strand_id
1 'polypeptide(L)'
;MLSHALIFSAFSALATAHFTLQWPTARGFDDDKEPNFPCGGFDSVSSNRTSFPLSGAPIQLKMGHTESNVQVLLAVGNDLGSAFNIELRPTFRERGPDLFCIGGLDIPASANLTAGMNATIQVVTNGDPNGGLYQCADVTLTNQTLSTDEYNSHCTNSSGVTSQTISNPRNANETSESSSASGTTSSTAASATASKGAASGDLGSWSGVWALGAAAVGGAAALL
;
A
#
# COMPACT_ATOMS: atom_id res chain seq x y z
N MET A 1 29.02 -30.07 40.97
CA MET A 1 27.68 -29.88 40.39
C MET A 1 27.74 -28.64 39.50
N LEU A 2 28.20 -28.80 38.25
CA LEU A 2 28.32 -27.69 37.28
C LEU A 2 27.00 -27.55 36.52
N SER A 3 26.19 -26.57 36.90
CA SER A 3 24.97 -26.21 36.18
C SER A 3 25.34 -25.47 34.89
N HIS A 4 25.19 -26.13 33.74
CA HIS A 4 25.31 -25.51 32.43
C HIS A 4 23.97 -24.88 32.06
N ALA A 5 23.87 -23.55 32.20
CA ALA A 5 22.73 -22.80 31.68
C ALA A 5 22.87 -22.67 30.15
N LEU A 6 22.06 -23.42 29.40
CA LEU A 6 21.88 -23.24 27.96
C LEU A 6 21.08 -21.97 27.72
N ILE A 7 21.74 -20.89 27.31
CA ILE A 7 21.10 -19.67 26.84
C ILE A 7 20.62 -19.93 25.41
N PHE A 8 19.34 -20.23 25.25
CA PHE A 8 18.68 -20.24 23.94
C PHE A 8 18.43 -18.78 23.51
N SER A 9 19.34 -18.22 22.71
CA SER A 9 19.07 -16.96 22.01
C SER A 9 18.01 -17.21 20.95
N ALA A 10 16.76 -16.81 21.22
CA ALA A 10 15.70 -16.79 20.23
C ALA A 10 16.04 -15.73 19.17
N PHE A 11 16.50 -16.17 17.99
CA PHE A 11 16.54 -15.32 16.80
C PHE A 11 15.09 -15.08 16.36
N SER A 12 14.51 -13.97 16.78
CA SER A 12 13.28 -13.48 16.16
C SER A 12 13.58 -13.12 14.72
N ALA A 13 13.14 -13.96 13.77
CA ALA A 13 13.13 -13.58 12.37
C ALA A 13 12.26 -12.32 12.26
N LEU A 14 12.87 -11.19 11.92
CA LEU A 14 12.12 -9.99 11.58
C LEU A 14 11.38 -10.28 10.28
N ALA A 15 10.07 -10.54 10.37
CA ALA A 15 9.22 -10.57 9.19
C ALA A 15 9.19 -9.14 8.63
N THR A 16 9.64 -8.97 7.39
CA THR A 16 9.66 -7.68 6.72
C THR A 16 8.44 -7.59 5.82
N ALA A 17 7.64 -6.52 5.92
CA ALA A 17 6.47 -6.34 5.05
C ALA A 17 6.84 -6.10 3.58
N HIS A 18 8.12 -5.84 3.31
CA HIS A 18 8.66 -5.49 2.01
C HIS A 18 8.51 -6.61 0.99
N PHE A 19 8.41 -6.21 -0.28
CA PHE A 19 8.43 -7.15 -1.39
C PHE A 19 9.43 -6.68 -2.46
N THR A 20 9.66 -7.50 -3.47
CA THR A 20 10.42 -7.08 -4.66
C THR A 20 9.67 -7.53 -5.90
N LEU A 21 9.50 -6.62 -6.86
CA LEU A 21 8.97 -6.93 -8.17
C LEU A 21 10.09 -7.52 -9.05
N GLN A 22 10.00 -8.82 -9.33
CA GLN A 22 11.02 -9.57 -10.05
C GLN A 22 10.78 -9.57 -11.56
N TRP A 23 9.50 -9.63 -11.97
CA TRP A 23 9.11 -9.53 -13.37
C TRP A 23 7.71 -8.90 -13.50
N PRO A 24 7.49 -7.97 -14.44
CA PRO A 24 8.45 -7.28 -15.29
C PRO A 24 9.55 -6.54 -14.52
N THR A 25 10.61 -6.12 -15.20
CA THR A 25 11.76 -5.51 -14.53
C THR A 25 11.36 -4.24 -13.77
N ALA A 26 11.55 -4.24 -12.45
CA ALA A 26 11.28 -3.09 -11.61
C ALA A 26 12.22 -1.92 -11.93
N ARG A 27 11.76 -0.69 -11.67
CA ARG A 27 12.61 0.52 -11.78
C ARG A 27 13.79 0.50 -10.82
N GLY A 28 13.61 -0.14 -9.67
CA GLY A 28 14.59 -0.24 -8.60
C GLY A 28 13.92 -0.70 -7.32
N PHE A 29 14.74 -0.92 -6.29
CA PHE A 29 14.29 -1.28 -4.96
C PHE A 29 15.26 -0.72 -3.92
N ASP A 30 14.68 -0.20 -2.84
CA ASP A 30 15.34 0.31 -1.64
C ASP A 30 14.26 0.22 -0.55
N ASP A 31 14.50 -0.57 0.48
CA ASP A 31 13.52 -0.92 1.51
C ASP A 31 13.04 0.32 2.26
N ASP A 32 13.96 1.20 2.64
CA ASP A 32 13.62 2.47 3.32
C ASP A 32 12.75 3.40 2.45
N LYS A 33 12.79 3.24 1.11
CA LYS A 33 12.02 4.07 0.18
C LYS A 33 10.75 3.40 -0.33
N GLU A 34 10.58 2.08 -0.19
CA GLU A 34 9.43 1.35 -0.70
C GLU A 34 8.06 1.95 -0.25
N PRO A 35 7.92 2.54 0.95
CA PRO A 35 6.69 3.24 1.35
C PRO A 35 6.38 4.54 0.59
N ASN A 36 7.33 5.07 -0.18
CA ASN A 36 7.16 6.33 -0.90
C ASN A 36 6.37 6.11 -2.19
N PHE A 37 5.10 6.48 -2.15
CA PHE A 37 4.25 6.51 -3.33
C PHE A 37 4.79 7.53 -4.38
N PRO A 38 4.69 7.26 -5.69
CA PRO A 38 4.04 6.09 -6.31
C PRO A 38 4.93 4.87 -6.54
N CYS A 39 6.24 4.99 -6.64
CA CYS A 39 7.08 3.90 -7.14
C CYS A 39 8.21 3.51 -6.18
N GLY A 40 7.97 3.63 -4.87
CA GLY A 40 8.96 3.31 -3.85
C GLY A 40 10.15 4.27 -3.87
N GLY A 41 9.89 5.54 -4.21
CA GLY A 41 10.94 6.56 -4.41
C GLY A 41 11.71 6.44 -5.74
N PHE A 42 11.35 5.50 -6.62
CA PHE A 42 11.89 5.37 -7.99
C PHE A 42 10.93 5.99 -9.02
N ASP A 43 10.65 7.29 -8.86
CA ASP A 43 9.56 7.95 -9.60
C ASP A 43 9.94 8.32 -11.04
N SER A 44 11.23 8.41 -11.34
CA SER A 44 11.73 8.60 -12.70
C SER A 44 11.45 7.38 -13.56
N VAL A 45 10.76 7.61 -14.68
CA VAL A 45 10.46 6.56 -15.67
C VAL A 45 11.74 6.03 -16.31
N SER A 46 11.88 4.70 -16.34
CA SER A 46 13.00 4.00 -16.96
C SER A 46 12.85 3.94 -18.48
N SER A 47 13.98 4.06 -19.19
CA SER A 47 14.06 3.74 -20.62
C SER A 47 14.17 2.24 -20.88
N ASN A 48 14.55 1.45 -19.87
CA ASN A 48 14.62 -0.01 -19.96
C ASN A 48 13.22 -0.60 -19.67
N ARG A 49 12.41 -0.70 -20.73
CA ARG A 49 11.02 -1.16 -20.66
C ARG A 49 10.93 -2.65 -21.01
N THR A 50 10.19 -3.41 -20.22
CA THR A 50 9.87 -4.80 -20.55
C THR A 50 8.75 -4.85 -21.58
N SER A 51 8.89 -5.70 -22.61
CA SER A 51 7.78 -6.01 -23.52
C SER A 51 6.68 -6.77 -22.77
N PHE A 52 5.49 -6.19 -22.67
CA PHE A 52 4.37 -6.80 -21.94
C PHE A 52 3.21 -7.14 -22.89
N PRO A 53 2.86 -8.43 -23.07
CA PRO A 53 1.78 -8.85 -23.95
C PRO A 53 0.42 -8.23 -23.60
N LEU A 54 -0.29 -7.73 -24.60
CA LEU A 54 -1.68 -7.28 -24.47
C LEU A 54 -2.64 -8.41 -24.10
N SER A 55 -2.29 -9.65 -24.49
CA SER A 55 -3.01 -10.86 -24.11
C SER A 55 -2.83 -11.26 -22.64
N GLY A 56 -2.06 -10.49 -21.87
CA GLY A 56 -1.71 -10.80 -20.50
C GLY A 56 -0.40 -11.55 -20.33
N ALA A 57 0.19 -11.41 -19.15
CA ALA A 57 1.47 -12.00 -18.75
C ALA A 57 1.55 -12.05 -17.21
N PRO A 58 2.46 -12.82 -16.61
CA PRO A 58 2.50 -12.95 -15.16
C PRO A 58 3.06 -11.69 -14.49
N ILE A 59 2.92 -11.57 -13.17
CA ILE A 59 3.76 -10.69 -12.37
C ILE A 59 4.46 -11.58 -11.34
N GLN A 60 5.79 -11.59 -11.35
CA GLN A 60 6.58 -12.31 -10.35
C GLN A 60 6.96 -11.35 -9.23
N LEU A 61 6.56 -11.71 -8.03
CA LEU A 61 6.96 -11.05 -6.79
C LEU A 61 7.86 -11.97 -5.99
N LYS A 62 8.66 -11.37 -5.11
CA LYS A 62 9.24 -12.05 -3.96
C LYS A 62 8.78 -11.34 -2.70
N MET A 63 8.00 -12.05 -1.88
CA MET A 63 7.35 -11.55 -0.69
C MET A 63 8.25 -11.73 0.54
N GLY A 64 8.43 -10.69 1.34
CA GLY A 64 9.17 -10.77 2.61
C GLY A 64 8.29 -11.12 3.81
N HIS A 65 6.97 -10.91 3.68
CA HIS A 65 6.00 -11.11 4.75
C HIS A 65 5.31 -12.47 4.65
N THR A 66 4.71 -12.92 5.74
CA THR A 66 3.91 -14.16 5.76
C THR A 66 2.52 -13.95 5.18
N GLU A 67 2.08 -12.71 5.04
CA GLU A 67 0.77 -12.34 4.52
C GLU A 67 0.76 -10.89 4.04
N SER A 68 0.12 -10.63 2.91
CA SER A 68 -0.07 -9.26 2.39
C SER A 68 -1.35 -9.16 1.56
N ASN A 69 -2.03 -8.02 1.64
CA ASN A 69 -2.93 -7.58 0.59
C ASN A 69 -2.07 -7.13 -0.61
N VAL A 70 -2.47 -7.51 -1.83
CA VAL A 70 -1.75 -7.18 -3.06
C VAL A 70 -2.74 -6.67 -4.09
N GLN A 71 -2.40 -5.58 -4.79
CA GLN A 71 -3.16 -5.00 -5.89
C GLN A 71 -2.21 -4.69 -7.05
N VAL A 72 -2.71 -4.80 -8.29
CA VAL A 72 -1.94 -4.46 -9.50
C VAL A 72 -2.69 -3.43 -10.32
N LEU A 73 -2.05 -2.30 -10.55
CA LEU A 73 -2.59 -1.15 -11.28
C LEU A 73 -1.71 -0.85 -12.49
N LEU A 74 -2.28 -0.13 -13.45
CA LEU A 74 -1.62 0.30 -14.67
C LEU A 74 -1.91 1.78 -14.91
N ALA A 75 -0.88 2.50 -15.35
CA ALA A 75 -0.95 3.84 -15.90
C ALA A 75 -0.38 3.83 -17.33
N VAL A 76 -0.98 4.56 -18.26
CA VAL A 76 -0.63 4.50 -19.70
C VAL A 76 -0.01 5.81 -20.16
N GLY A 77 1.20 5.73 -20.71
CA GLY A 77 1.98 6.86 -21.23
C GLY A 77 3.44 6.83 -20.78
N ASN A 78 4.12 7.98 -20.91
CA ASN A 78 5.56 8.11 -20.68
C ASN A 78 5.94 8.89 -19.43
N ASP A 79 5.04 9.71 -18.89
CA ASP A 79 5.23 10.48 -17.67
C ASP A 79 3.88 10.57 -16.97
N LEU A 80 3.75 9.80 -15.90
CA LEU A 80 2.44 9.41 -15.36
C LEU A 80 2.22 9.88 -13.94
N GLY A 81 3.26 10.36 -13.25
CA GLY A 81 3.20 10.70 -11.84
C GLY A 81 2.45 9.63 -11.04
N SER A 82 1.27 9.99 -10.53
CA SER A 82 0.39 9.15 -9.72
C SER A 82 -0.85 8.59 -10.44
N ALA A 83 -0.91 8.64 -11.78
CA ALA A 83 -2.12 8.36 -12.57
C ALA A 83 -2.41 6.86 -12.80
N PHE A 84 -2.35 6.04 -11.76
CA PHE A 84 -2.66 4.60 -11.81
C PHE A 84 -4.17 4.37 -11.71
N ASN A 85 -4.87 4.37 -12.85
CA ASN A 85 -6.33 4.36 -12.93
C ASN A 85 -6.93 3.10 -13.59
N ILE A 86 -6.10 2.21 -14.14
CA ILE A 86 -6.54 0.95 -14.72
C ILE A 86 -6.20 -0.17 -13.73
N GLU A 87 -7.22 -0.85 -13.21
CA GLU A 87 -7.03 -2.00 -12.34
C GLU A 87 -6.80 -3.26 -13.19
N LEU A 88 -5.61 -3.87 -13.06
CA LEU A 88 -5.29 -5.14 -13.70
C LEU A 88 -5.64 -6.32 -12.80
N ARG A 89 -5.42 -6.16 -11.50
CA ARG A 89 -5.81 -7.13 -10.49
C ARG A 89 -6.43 -6.40 -9.30
N PRO A 90 -7.71 -6.65 -8.99
CA PRO A 90 -8.31 -6.18 -7.75
C PRO A 90 -7.53 -6.71 -6.55
N THR A 91 -7.62 -5.99 -5.43
CA THR A 91 -6.96 -6.41 -4.21
C THR A 91 -7.33 -7.84 -3.84
N PHE A 92 -6.33 -8.64 -3.50
CA PHE A 92 -6.47 -10.01 -2.99
C PHE A 92 -5.48 -10.21 -1.86
N ARG A 93 -5.66 -11.27 -1.08
CA ARG A 93 -4.79 -11.63 0.04
C ARG A 93 -3.84 -12.74 -0.39
N GLU A 94 -2.56 -12.48 -0.28
CA GLU A 94 -1.45 -13.41 -0.45
C GLU A 94 -1.02 -13.93 0.93
N ARG A 95 -0.65 -15.21 1.01
CA ARG A 95 -0.07 -15.83 2.21
C ARG A 95 1.11 -16.72 1.84
N GLY A 96 2.25 -16.44 2.45
CA GLY A 96 3.49 -17.21 2.32
C GLY A 96 4.65 -16.34 1.83
N PRO A 97 5.83 -16.42 2.45
CA PRO A 97 6.98 -15.66 1.98
C PRO A 97 7.56 -16.25 0.68
N ASP A 98 8.54 -15.53 0.13
CA ASP A 98 9.35 -15.89 -1.02
C ASP A 98 8.60 -15.76 -2.37
N LEU A 99 8.83 -16.64 -3.35
CA LEU A 99 8.36 -16.42 -4.72
C LEU A 99 6.84 -16.56 -4.79
N PHE A 100 6.19 -15.52 -5.30
CA PHE A 100 4.76 -15.52 -5.58
C PHE A 100 4.49 -14.99 -6.98
N CYS A 101 3.80 -15.78 -7.79
CA CYS A 101 3.37 -15.40 -9.13
C CYS A 101 1.88 -15.01 -9.15
N ILE A 102 1.60 -13.81 -9.65
CA ILE A 102 0.27 -13.40 -10.08
C ILE A 102 0.11 -13.80 -11.55
N GLY A 103 -0.41 -15.01 -11.77
CA GLY A 103 -0.70 -15.51 -13.12
C GLY A 103 -2.04 -15.03 -13.69
N GLY A 104 -2.19 -15.15 -15.02
CA GLY A 104 -3.45 -14.87 -15.72
C GLY A 104 -3.91 -13.41 -15.58
N LEU A 105 -2.96 -12.49 -15.73
CA LEU A 105 -3.19 -11.07 -15.60
C LEU A 105 -3.61 -10.49 -16.96
N ASP A 106 -4.91 -10.36 -17.17
CA ASP A 106 -5.48 -9.85 -18.41
C ASP A 106 -5.56 -8.32 -18.39
N ILE A 107 -5.20 -7.68 -19.51
CA ILE A 107 -5.45 -6.25 -19.68
C ILE A 107 -6.94 -6.08 -20.05
N PRO A 108 -7.71 -5.28 -19.29
CA PRO A 108 -9.13 -5.13 -19.54
C PRO A 108 -9.35 -4.48 -20.92
N ALA A 109 -10.22 -5.09 -21.74
CA ALA A 109 -10.52 -4.59 -23.09
C ALA A 109 -11.07 -3.14 -23.09
N SER A 110 -11.73 -2.73 -22.00
CA SER A 110 -12.23 -1.37 -21.80
C SER A 110 -11.13 -0.30 -21.74
N ALA A 111 -9.88 -0.69 -21.49
CA ALA A 111 -8.74 0.22 -21.49
C ALA A 111 -8.32 0.66 -22.91
N ASN A 112 -8.81 0.01 -23.98
CA ASN A 112 -8.54 0.36 -25.38
C ASN A 112 -7.03 0.51 -25.70
N LEU A 113 -6.19 -0.36 -25.12
CA LEU A 113 -4.74 -0.30 -25.29
C LEU A 113 -4.31 -0.99 -26.59
N THR A 114 -3.23 -0.48 -27.19
CA THR A 114 -2.68 -0.98 -28.45
C THR A 114 -1.18 -1.21 -28.35
N ALA A 115 -0.65 -2.08 -29.20
CA ALA A 115 0.77 -2.41 -29.20
C ALA A 115 1.62 -1.18 -29.54
N GLY A 116 2.76 -1.04 -28.89
CA GLY A 116 3.66 0.11 -28.96
C GLY A 116 3.35 1.22 -27.94
N MET A 117 2.21 1.16 -27.25
CA MET A 117 1.95 2.07 -26.14
C MET A 117 2.88 1.75 -24.97
N ASN A 118 3.46 2.80 -24.41
CA ASN A 118 4.20 2.72 -23.16
C ASN A 118 3.24 2.80 -21.98
N ALA A 119 3.54 2.06 -20.93
CA ALA A 119 2.76 2.06 -19.70
C ALA A 119 3.67 1.78 -18.50
N THR A 120 3.14 1.94 -17.30
CA THR A 120 3.78 1.59 -16.04
C THR A 120 2.83 0.73 -15.24
N ILE A 121 3.28 -0.45 -14.82
CA ILE A 121 2.57 -1.32 -13.89
C ILE A 121 3.03 -0.94 -12.49
N GLN A 122 2.08 -0.72 -11.58
CA GLN A 122 2.34 -0.54 -10.15
C GLN A 122 1.78 -1.75 -9.40
N VAL A 123 2.62 -2.35 -8.58
CA VAL A 123 2.22 -3.33 -7.57
C VAL A 123 2.15 -2.61 -6.24
N VAL A 124 1.04 -2.80 -5.54
CA VAL A 124 0.80 -2.22 -4.21
C VAL A 124 0.61 -3.36 -3.23
N THR A 125 1.29 -3.27 -2.08
CA THR A 125 1.00 -4.12 -0.92
C THR A 125 0.75 -3.26 0.33
N ASN A 126 0.13 -3.81 1.37
CA ASN A 126 0.13 -3.14 2.68
C ASN A 126 1.51 -3.32 3.34
N GLY A 127 1.94 -2.28 4.04
CA GLY A 127 2.97 -2.36 5.06
C GLY A 127 2.42 -2.99 6.35
N ASP A 128 3.34 -3.38 7.23
CA ASP A 128 3.09 -3.78 8.61
C ASP A 128 3.80 -2.77 9.54
N PRO A 129 3.10 -2.13 10.48
CA PRO A 129 1.69 -2.33 10.84
C PRO A 129 0.70 -1.51 10.02
N ASN A 130 1.15 -0.48 9.30
CA ASN A 130 0.28 0.43 8.55
C ASN A 130 0.96 0.95 7.28
N GLY A 131 0.17 1.53 6.38
CA GLY A 131 0.66 2.12 5.15
C GLY A 131 0.86 1.06 4.07
N GLY A 132 1.60 1.43 3.03
CA GLY A 132 1.62 0.68 1.79
C GLY A 132 2.97 0.79 1.14
N LEU A 133 3.26 -0.21 0.34
CA LEU A 133 4.55 -0.43 -0.27
C LEU A 133 4.33 -0.52 -1.78
N TYR A 134 5.21 0.13 -2.52
CA TYR A 134 4.98 0.39 -3.93
C TYR A 134 6.21 0.06 -4.75
N GLN A 135 6.01 -0.72 -5.81
CA GLN A 135 7.02 -0.90 -6.84
C GLN A 135 6.40 -0.80 -8.22
N CYS A 136 7.19 -0.24 -9.14
CA CYS A 136 6.78 0.02 -10.50
C CYS A 136 7.69 -0.69 -11.50
N ALA A 137 7.10 -1.18 -12.58
CA ALA A 137 7.81 -1.63 -13.76
C ALA A 137 7.30 -0.88 -14.99
N ASP A 138 8.24 -0.36 -15.79
CA ASP A 138 7.90 0.30 -17.05
C ASP A 138 7.85 -0.74 -18.16
N VAL A 139 6.77 -0.68 -18.94
CA VAL A 139 6.52 -1.65 -20.00
C VAL A 139 6.21 -0.98 -21.33
N THR A 140 6.41 -1.73 -22.40
CA THR A 140 5.89 -1.41 -23.73
C THR A 140 4.95 -2.53 -24.14
N LEU A 141 3.69 -2.18 -24.41
CA LEU A 141 2.66 -3.15 -24.74
C LEU A 141 2.93 -3.77 -26.12
N THR A 142 2.74 -5.07 -26.24
CA THR A 142 3.01 -5.81 -27.49
C THR A 142 1.91 -6.82 -27.83
N ASN A 143 1.77 -7.14 -29.12
CA ASN A 143 0.93 -8.25 -29.57
C ASN A 143 1.66 -9.61 -29.48
N GLN A 144 2.96 -9.62 -29.24
CA GLN A 144 3.71 -10.86 -29.04
C GLN A 144 3.37 -11.44 -27.68
N THR A 145 2.95 -12.69 -27.66
CA THR A 145 2.73 -13.47 -26.44
C THR A 145 4.05 -14.03 -25.95
N LEU A 146 4.18 -14.25 -24.63
CA LEU A 146 5.27 -15.07 -24.11
C LEU A 146 5.12 -16.50 -24.60
N SER A 147 6.24 -17.15 -24.92
CA SER A 147 6.26 -18.61 -25.05
C SER A 147 5.94 -19.26 -23.70
N THR A 148 5.53 -20.53 -23.72
CA THR A 148 5.26 -21.29 -22.49
C THR A 148 6.47 -21.30 -21.55
N ASP A 149 7.67 -21.45 -22.11
CA ASP A 149 8.91 -21.51 -21.32
C ASP A 149 9.25 -20.15 -20.70
N GLU A 150 9.09 -19.05 -21.45
CA GLU A 150 9.27 -17.69 -20.92
C GLU A 150 8.25 -17.39 -19.81
N TYR A 151 6.98 -17.72 -20.04
CA TYR A 151 5.93 -17.55 -19.03
C TYR A 151 6.29 -18.31 -17.74
N ASN A 152 6.68 -19.59 -17.86
CA ASN A 152 7.04 -20.41 -16.71
C ASN A 152 8.30 -19.92 -15.99
N SER A 153 9.25 -19.32 -16.72
CA SER A 153 10.45 -18.72 -16.13
C SER A 153 10.16 -17.45 -15.31
N HIS A 154 9.05 -16.78 -15.62
CA HIS A 154 8.58 -15.55 -14.95
C HIS A 154 7.36 -15.79 -14.06
N CYS A 155 7.00 -17.04 -13.79
CA CYS A 155 5.84 -17.37 -12.97
C CYS A 155 6.08 -18.62 -12.14
N THR A 156 6.64 -18.42 -10.95
CA THR A 156 6.95 -19.47 -10.00
C THR A 156 6.40 -19.12 -8.61
N ASN A 157 5.91 -20.15 -7.92
CA ASN A 157 5.42 -20.05 -6.54
C ASN A 157 6.29 -20.92 -5.64
N SER A 158 6.74 -20.36 -4.52
CA SER A 158 7.37 -21.12 -3.45
C SER A 158 6.35 -22.01 -2.74
N SER A 159 6.84 -23.07 -2.09
CA SER A 159 5.99 -24.02 -1.38
C SER A 159 5.18 -23.35 -0.27
N GLY A 160 3.88 -23.61 -0.22
CA GLY A 160 2.99 -23.09 0.82
C GLY A 160 2.43 -21.69 0.55
N VAL A 161 2.81 -21.05 -0.56
CA VAL A 161 2.24 -19.77 -1.00
C VAL A 161 0.81 -19.97 -1.52
N THR A 162 -0.12 -19.12 -1.10
CA THR A 162 -1.53 -19.15 -1.51
C THR A 162 -2.08 -17.75 -1.75
N SER A 163 -3.15 -17.64 -2.55
CA SER A 163 -3.87 -16.38 -2.73
C SER A 163 -5.38 -16.59 -2.61
N GLN A 164 -6.07 -15.57 -2.09
CA GLN A 164 -7.51 -15.56 -1.86
C GLN A 164 -8.10 -14.20 -2.25
N THR A 165 -9.18 -14.22 -3.03
CA THR A 165 -9.94 -13.01 -3.31
C THR A 165 -10.59 -12.48 -2.03
N ILE A 166 -10.71 -11.16 -1.92
CA ILE A 166 -11.41 -10.51 -0.82
C ILE A 166 -12.74 -9.93 -1.31
N SER A 167 -13.78 -10.03 -0.49
CA SER A 167 -15.16 -9.71 -0.88
C SER A 167 -15.46 -8.21 -0.98
N ASN A 168 -14.59 -7.36 -0.45
CA ASN A 168 -14.77 -5.90 -0.41
C ASN A 168 -13.63 -5.23 -1.16
N PRO A 169 -13.88 -4.59 -2.31
CA PRO A 169 -12.85 -3.88 -3.05
C PRO A 169 -12.33 -2.73 -2.18
N ARG A 170 -11.04 -2.78 -1.88
CA ARG A 170 -10.30 -1.80 -1.07
C ARG A 170 -8.91 -1.62 -1.65
N ASN A 171 -8.22 -0.54 -1.32
CA ASN A 171 -6.83 -0.37 -1.73
C ASN A 171 -5.93 -1.34 -0.94
N ALA A 172 -4.94 -1.97 -1.59
CA ALA A 172 -4.02 -2.87 -0.91
C ALA A 172 -3.18 -2.18 0.18
N ASN A 173 -2.96 -0.87 0.10
CA ASN A 173 -2.29 -0.04 1.11
C ASN A 173 -3.05 0.02 2.46
N GLU A 174 -4.30 -0.42 2.52
CA GLU A 174 -5.05 -0.42 3.77
C GLU A 174 -4.88 -1.72 4.55
N THR A 175 -4.43 -1.61 5.80
CA THR A 175 -4.16 -2.74 6.71
C THR A 175 -5.35 -3.12 7.59
N SER A 176 -6.47 -2.37 7.55
CA SER A 176 -7.63 -2.57 8.43
C SER A 176 -8.79 -3.31 7.73
N GLU A 177 -9.23 -4.42 8.30
CA GLU A 177 -10.56 -4.97 8.03
C GLU A 177 -11.62 -4.17 8.79
N SER A 178 -11.98 -2.98 8.31
CA SER A 178 -13.19 -2.31 8.81
C SER A 178 -14.40 -3.06 8.30
N SER A 179 -14.87 -4.04 9.06
CA SER A 179 -16.20 -4.63 8.91
C SER A 179 -17.25 -3.57 9.24
N SER A 180 -17.56 -2.71 8.28
CA SER A 180 -18.74 -1.85 8.37
C SER A 180 -19.97 -2.71 8.14
N ALA A 181 -20.51 -3.27 9.23
CA ALA A 181 -21.85 -3.81 9.26
C ALA A 181 -22.85 -2.65 9.11
N SER A 182 -23.19 -2.30 7.88
CA SER A 182 -24.35 -1.44 7.59
C SER A 182 -25.63 -2.25 7.79
N GLY A 183 -26.15 -2.21 9.01
CA GLY A 183 -27.49 -2.71 9.36
C GLY A 183 -28.43 -1.53 9.64
N THR A 184 -29.28 -1.23 8.66
CA THR A 184 -30.30 -0.17 8.67
C THR A 184 -31.30 -0.29 9.83
N THR A 185 -31.65 0.88 10.36
CA THR A 185 -32.63 1.23 11.40
C THR A 185 -34.05 0.67 11.25
N SER A 186 -34.69 0.33 12.38
CA SER A 186 -36.08 0.63 12.80
C SER A 186 -36.42 -0.28 14.00
N SER A 187 -37.14 0.06 15.08
CA SER A 187 -38.09 1.11 15.48
C SER A 187 -38.15 1.04 17.03
N THR A 188 -38.47 2.09 17.80
CA THR A 188 -39.84 2.47 18.14
C THR A 188 -39.82 3.76 18.97
N ALA A 189 -40.76 4.65 18.65
CA ALA A 189 -41.01 5.90 19.33
C ALA A 189 -41.78 5.70 20.64
N ALA A 190 -41.46 6.51 21.65
CA ALA A 190 -42.36 6.82 22.76
C ALA A 190 -42.25 8.33 23.09
N SER A 191 -43.28 9.08 22.68
CA SER A 191 -43.69 10.38 23.25
C SER A 191 -44.15 10.15 24.71
N ALA A 192 -44.14 11.05 25.68
CA ALA A 192 -44.29 12.50 25.79
C ALA A 192 -43.70 12.93 27.16
N THR A 193 -43.27 14.16 27.42
CA THR A 193 -44.16 15.24 27.90
C THR A 193 -43.37 16.53 27.98
N ALA A 194 -43.90 17.59 27.38
CA ALA A 194 -43.40 18.96 27.48
C ALA A 194 -43.90 19.63 28.78
N SER A 195 -43.03 20.41 29.42
CA SER A 195 -43.46 21.50 30.30
C SER A 195 -42.66 22.77 30.02
N LYS A 196 -43.38 23.88 30.01
CA LYS A 196 -43.02 25.23 29.58
C LYS A 196 -42.25 25.98 30.67
N GLY A 197 -41.50 27.01 30.26
CA GLY A 197 -41.09 28.14 31.09
C GLY A 197 -39.75 28.72 30.61
N ALA A 198 -39.75 29.72 29.72
CA ALA A 198 -39.86 31.16 30.00
C ALA A 198 -38.49 31.83 30.26
N ALA A 199 -38.33 33.00 29.64
CA ALA A 199 -37.12 33.77 29.43
C ALA A 199 -36.48 34.35 30.72
N SER A 200 -35.21 34.77 30.62
CA SER A 200 -34.71 36.14 30.85
C SER A 200 -33.19 36.11 31.05
N GLY A 201 -32.45 37.02 30.42
CA GLY A 201 -31.01 37.18 30.64
C GLY A 201 -30.69 37.85 31.97
N ASP A 202 -29.42 37.82 32.36
CA ASP A 202 -28.66 39.03 32.70
C ASP A 202 -27.16 38.72 32.91
N LEU A 203 -26.39 39.79 32.82
CA LEU A 203 -24.96 39.96 32.97
C LEU A 203 -24.48 39.70 34.41
N GLY A 204 -23.23 39.26 34.59
CA GLY A 204 -22.67 39.06 35.93
C GLY A 204 -21.18 38.72 35.96
N SER A 205 -20.36 39.75 36.05
CA SER A 205 -18.91 39.77 36.34
C SER A 205 -18.50 38.94 37.56
N TRP A 206 -17.41 38.15 37.45
CA TRP A 206 -16.46 37.95 38.56
C TRP A 206 -15.03 37.70 38.05
N SER A 207 -14.13 38.42 38.69
CA SER A 207 -12.69 38.65 38.55
C SER A 207 -11.72 37.55 39.01
N GLY A 208 -10.49 37.58 38.45
CA GLY A 208 -9.26 36.96 39.00
C GLY A 208 -8.41 36.35 37.88
N VAL A 209 -7.46 37.03 37.25
CA VAL A 209 -6.17 37.56 37.74
C VAL A 209 -5.36 36.53 38.52
N TRP A 210 -4.43 35.85 37.83
CA TRP A 210 -3.02 35.76 38.23
C TRP A 210 -2.17 35.83 36.97
N ALA A 211 -1.35 36.86 36.91
CA ALA A 211 -0.31 37.07 35.92
C ALA A 211 1.05 37.00 36.62
N LEU A 212 2.08 36.79 35.78
CA LEU A 212 3.47 37.25 35.89
C LEU A 212 4.55 36.24 36.32
N GLY A 213 5.62 36.28 35.50
CA GLY A 213 6.93 35.68 35.70
C GLY A 213 7.61 35.38 34.35
N ALA A 214 7.62 36.30 33.39
CA ALA A 214 8.63 37.35 33.17
C ALA A 214 9.98 36.84 32.61
N ALA A 215 10.15 37.07 31.31
CA ALA A 215 11.43 37.08 30.59
C ALA A 215 12.07 38.47 30.67
N ALA A 216 13.40 38.54 30.82
CA ALA A 216 14.25 39.61 30.27
C ALA A 216 15.74 39.23 30.42
N VAL A 217 16.47 39.11 29.31
CA VAL A 217 17.44 40.07 28.74
C VAL A 217 18.85 39.96 29.34
N GLY A 218 19.82 39.66 28.47
CA GLY A 218 21.24 39.91 28.67
C GLY A 218 21.95 39.82 27.33
N GLY A 219 22.31 40.98 26.76
CA GLY A 219 22.99 41.10 25.47
C GLY A 219 24.47 41.52 25.59
N ALA A 220 25.16 41.33 24.46
CA ALA A 220 26.30 42.07 23.90
C ALA A 220 27.73 41.93 24.51
N ALA A 221 28.60 41.41 23.63
CA ALA A 221 29.93 41.92 23.21
C ALA A 221 31.07 42.13 24.24
N ALA A 222 32.23 41.48 24.01
CA ALA A 222 33.38 42.09 23.31
C ALA A 222 34.72 41.35 23.57
N LEU A 223 35.56 41.35 22.52
CA LEU A 223 37.03 41.45 22.48
C LEU A 223 37.95 40.26 22.81
N LEU A 224 38.85 40.07 21.83
CA LEU A 224 40.10 39.27 21.71
C LEU A 224 39.94 37.79 21.33
#